data_AF-A0A7C1DAF8-F1
#
_entry.id   AF-A0A7C1DAF8-F1
#
_cell.length_a   1.000
_cell.length_b   1.000
_cell.length_c   1.000
_cell.angle_alpha   90.00
_cell.angle_beta   90.00
_cell.angle_gamma   90.00
#
_symmetry.space_group_name_H-M   'P 1'
#
loop_
_entity.id
_entity.type
_entity.pdbx_description
1 polymer ?
#
loop_
_entity_poly.entity_id
_entity_poly.type
_entity_poly.pdbx_seq_one_letter_code
_entity_poly.pdbx_strand_id
1 'polypeptide(L)'
;MNKKIIFLSVAVFILLAGYALAGPKINPGKWKITTTTEMAGIPPQTEKHTQCISSDALVPMSGDARQDCKVTDIKTSDDSVSWKIFCGDENNGMKGIGTVTYSGNDMNGVMNMTIIPHGTKVKNKISGQRIGNCDGRTGTPVTSEEGKHEPSAVEKAVADDVKDVGRAAKDEAKQGVVNEVRGAIRGLFK
;
A
#
# COMPACT_ATOMS: atom_id res chain seq x y z
N MET A 1 -52.35 -18.12 -34.24
CA MET A 1 -51.12 -17.73 -33.50
C MET A 1 -51.50 -17.50 -32.05
N ASN A 2 -51.09 -18.41 -31.16
CA ASN A 2 -51.82 -18.68 -29.92
C ASN A 2 -51.47 -17.64 -28.86
N LYS A 3 -52.46 -16.88 -28.36
CA LYS A 3 -52.29 -15.87 -27.30
C LYS A 3 -51.52 -16.40 -26.07
N LYS A 4 -51.60 -17.70 -25.80
CA LYS A 4 -50.86 -18.40 -24.74
C LYS A 4 -49.34 -18.39 -24.91
N ILE A 5 -48.84 -18.34 -26.15
CA ILE A 5 -47.39 -18.32 -26.46
C ILE A 5 -46.81 -16.91 -26.27
N ILE A 6 -47.60 -15.87 -26.52
CA ILE A 6 -47.19 -14.47 -26.29
C ILE A 6 -47.08 -14.18 -24.78
N PHE A 7 -48.01 -14.69 -23.96
CA PHE A 7 -47.95 -14.53 -22.50
C PHE A 7 -46.77 -15.24 -21.83
N LEU A 8 -46.34 -16.40 -22.37
CA LEU A 8 -45.18 -17.15 -21.85
C LEU A 8 -43.85 -16.48 -22.19
N SER A 9 -43.76 -15.76 -23.31
CA SER A 9 -42.58 -14.99 -23.72
C SER A 9 -42.36 -13.73 -22.86
N VAL A 10 -43.42 -13.10 -22.37
CA VAL A 10 -43.32 -11.89 -21.53
C VAL A 10 -42.89 -12.23 -20.09
N ALA A 11 -43.29 -13.40 -19.57
CA ALA A 11 -42.93 -13.82 -18.22
C ALA A 11 -41.43 -14.16 -18.05
N VAL A 12 -40.76 -14.63 -19.11
CA VAL A 12 -39.33 -14.97 -19.08
C VAL A 12 -38.44 -13.73 -19.12
N PHE A 13 -38.90 -12.61 -19.72
CA PHE A 13 -38.14 -11.36 -19.79
C PHE A 13 -38.09 -10.58 -18.47
N ILE A 14 -39.03 -10.81 -17.54
CA ILE A 14 -39.09 -10.10 -16.25
C ILE A 14 -38.11 -10.69 -15.21
N LEU A 15 -37.63 -11.93 -15.40
CA LEU A 15 -36.69 -12.59 -14.49
C LEU A 15 -35.21 -12.16 -14.67
N LEU A 16 -34.88 -11.33 -15.66
CA LEU A 16 -33.53 -10.78 -15.84
C LEU A 16 -33.34 -9.37 -15.24
N ALA A 17 -34.38 -8.76 -14.67
CA ALA A 17 -34.28 -7.44 -14.08
C ALA A 17 -33.73 -7.51 -12.65
N GLY A 18 -32.42 -7.37 -12.50
CA GLY A 18 -31.83 -6.77 -11.30
C GLY A 18 -31.10 -7.71 -10.35
N TYR A 19 -30.03 -8.33 -10.81
CA TYR A 19 -28.91 -8.60 -9.90
C TYR A 19 -28.13 -7.29 -9.73
N ALA A 20 -28.64 -6.39 -8.89
CA ALA A 20 -27.82 -5.29 -8.41
C ALA A 20 -26.76 -5.91 -7.50
N LEU A 21 -25.55 -6.10 -8.02
CA LEU A 21 -24.38 -6.42 -7.22
C LEU A 21 -24.14 -5.22 -6.31
N ALA A 22 -24.72 -5.26 -5.11
CA ALA A 22 -24.47 -4.29 -4.06
C ALA A 22 -23.00 -4.47 -3.65
N GLY A 23 -22.14 -3.61 -4.20
CA GLY A 23 -20.78 -3.44 -3.71
C GLY A 23 -20.77 -2.73 -2.35
N PRO A 24 -19.60 -2.63 -1.69
CA PRO A 24 -19.52 -2.08 -0.37
C PRO A 24 -19.97 -0.64 -0.35
N LYS A 25 -20.74 -0.25 0.66
CA LYS A 25 -21.13 1.14 0.90
C LYS A 25 -19.93 1.95 1.39
N ILE A 26 -19.00 2.22 0.50
CA ILE A 26 -17.86 3.08 0.74
C ILE A 26 -18.05 4.41 0.01
N ASN A 27 -17.80 5.52 0.71
CA ASN A 27 -17.68 6.83 0.08
C ASN A 27 -16.21 7.10 -0.28
N PRO A 28 -15.87 7.23 -1.58
CA PRO A 28 -14.52 7.57 -2.00
C PRO A 28 -14.04 8.89 -1.39
N GLY A 29 -12.74 8.97 -1.12
CA GLY A 29 -12.13 10.20 -0.61
C GLY A 29 -10.93 9.95 0.28
N LYS A 30 -10.63 10.95 1.11
CA LYS A 30 -9.53 10.95 2.07
C LYS A 30 -10.04 10.38 3.39
N TRP A 31 -9.34 9.38 3.90
CA TRP A 31 -9.69 8.64 5.11
C TRP A 31 -8.59 8.78 6.15
N LYS A 32 -8.97 9.06 7.39
CA LYS A 32 -8.10 8.94 8.56
C LYS A 32 -8.27 7.54 9.13
N ILE A 33 -7.19 6.80 9.20
CA ILE A 33 -7.16 5.40 9.60
C ILE A 33 -6.37 5.28 10.89
N THR A 34 -6.91 4.53 11.83
CA THR A 34 -6.25 4.15 13.08
C THR A 34 -6.04 2.65 13.05
N THR A 35 -4.79 2.21 13.19
CA THR A 35 -4.44 0.80 13.32
C THR A 35 -3.89 0.57 14.71
N THR A 36 -4.47 -0.38 15.43
CA THR A 36 -3.97 -0.84 16.73
C THR A 36 -3.41 -2.24 16.58
N THR A 37 -2.11 -2.38 16.79
CA THR A 37 -1.37 -3.64 16.71
C THR A 37 -1.26 -4.28 18.08
N GLU A 38 -1.71 -5.52 18.17
CA GLU A 38 -1.68 -6.37 19.37
C GLU A 38 -0.78 -7.58 19.10
N MET A 39 0.21 -7.79 19.96
CA MET A 39 1.13 -8.93 19.92
C MET A 39 1.38 -9.43 21.34
N ALA A 40 1.52 -10.75 21.51
CA ALA A 40 1.77 -11.31 22.84
C ALA A 40 3.11 -10.79 23.41
N GLY A 41 3.07 -10.35 24.67
CA GLY A 41 4.28 -9.88 25.38
C GLY A 41 4.69 -8.44 25.11
N ILE A 42 3.96 -7.71 24.26
CA ILE A 42 4.23 -6.30 23.93
C ILE A 42 2.96 -5.47 24.15
N PRO A 43 3.03 -4.28 24.78
CA PRO A 43 1.89 -3.39 24.91
C PRO A 43 1.31 -2.99 23.54
N PRO A 44 -0.02 -2.91 23.37
CA PRO A 44 -0.62 -2.52 22.10
C PRO A 44 -0.08 -1.18 21.60
N GLN A 45 0.26 -1.12 20.32
CA GLN A 45 0.72 0.10 19.65
C GLN A 45 -0.39 0.63 18.75
N THR A 46 -0.64 1.94 18.76
CA THR A 46 -1.66 2.57 17.93
C THR A 46 -1.04 3.62 17.05
N GLU A 47 -1.24 3.48 15.74
CA GLU A 47 -0.76 4.42 14.74
C GLU A 47 -1.93 5.00 13.95
N LYS A 48 -1.81 6.26 13.57
CA LYS A 48 -2.79 6.97 12.75
C LYS A 48 -2.14 7.44 11.48
N HIS A 49 -2.77 7.19 10.35
CA HIS A 49 -2.32 7.69 9.06
C HIS A 49 -3.51 8.13 8.23
N THR A 50 -3.24 8.91 7.19
CA THR A 50 -4.26 9.37 6.25
C THR A 50 -3.97 8.80 4.88
N GLN A 51 -4.98 8.28 4.20
CA GLN A 51 -4.83 7.80 2.83
C GLN A 51 -6.06 8.07 1.98
N CYS A 52 -5.84 8.07 0.67
CA CYS A 52 -6.91 8.15 -0.31
C CYS A 52 -7.42 6.75 -0.65
N ILE A 53 -8.73 6.57 -0.53
CA ILE A 53 -9.43 5.32 -0.88
C ILE A 53 -10.42 5.62 -1.99
N SER A 54 -10.30 4.88 -3.09
CA SER A 54 -11.18 4.91 -4.25
C SER A 54 -12.00 3.62 -4.34
N SER A 55 -13.08 3.62 -5.13
CA SER A 55 -14.01 2.48 -5.25
C SER A 55 -13.36 1.22 -5.85
N ASP A 56 -12.27 1.35 -6.58
CA ASP A 56 -11.48 0.28 -7.18
C ASP A 56 -10.37 -0.25 -6.25
N ALA A 57 -10.01 0.48 -5.19
CA ALA A 57 -8.95 0.14 -4.25
C ALA A 57 -9.50 -0.01 -2.82
N LEU A 58 -10.30 -1.04 -2.61
CA LEU A 58 -11.06 -1.26 -1.36
C LEU A 58 -10.25 -1.85 -0.20
N VAL A 59 -8.98 -2.19 -0.40
CA VAL A 59 -8.10 -2.71 0.65
C VAL A 59 -7.35 -1.54 1.30
N PRO A 60 -7.58 -1.24 2.60
CA PRO A 60 -6.97 -0.10 3.26
C PRO A 60 -5.53 -0.42 3.66
N MET A 61 -4.63 -0.37 2.68
CA MET A 61 -3.18 -0.49 2.89
C MET A 61 -2.46 0.75 2.37
N SER A 62 -1.47 1.22 3.12
CA SER A 62 -0.58 2.29 2.69
C SER A 62 0.15 1.90 1.40
N GLY A 63 0.58 2.91 0.63
CA GLY A 63 1.26 2.71 -0.66
C GLY A 63 2.53 1.89 -0.52
N ASP A 64 3.31 2.15 0.52
CA ASP A 64 4.58 1.45 0.79
C ASP A 64 4.34 -0.03 1.11
N ALA A 65 3.35 -0.32 1.98
CA ALA A 65 2.97 -1.70 2.30
C ALA A 65 2.42 -2.47 1.08
N ARG A 66 1.89 -1.80 0.07
CA ARG A 66 1.44 -2.44 -1.19
C ARG A 66 2.59 -2.80 -2.13
N GLN A 67 3.74 -2.14 -2.04
CA GLN A 67 4.90 -2.46 -2.88
C GLN A 67 5.63 -3.71 -2.39
N ASP A 68 5.69 -3.88 -1.06
CA ASP A 68 6.45 -4.99 -0.43
C ASP A 68 5.61 -6.24 -0.15
N CYS A 69 4.29 -6.18 -0.37
CA CYS A 69 3.36 -7.26 -0.07
C CYS A 69 2.47 -7.62 -1.25
N LYS A 70 2.36 -8.92 -1.54
CA LYS A 70 1.41 -9.48 -2.48
C LYS A 70 0.03 -9.62 -1.81
N VAL A 71 -0.97 -8.96 -2.39
CA VAL A 71 -2.37 -9.10 -1.98
C VAL A 71 -3.08 -10.07 -2.92
N THR A 72 -3.77 -11.06 -2.37
CA THR A 72 -4.53 -12.07 -3.12
C THR A 72 -5.89 -12.33 -2.48
N ASP A 73 -6.73 -13.13 -3.16
CA ASP A 73 -8.03 -13.58 -2.66
C ASP A 73 -8.93 -12.44 -2.16
N ILE A 74 -8.93 -11.31 -2.88
CA ILE A 74 -9.83 -10.20 -2.59
C ILE A 74 -11.26 -10.66 -2.87
N LYS A 75 -12.10 -10.65 -1.83
CA LYS A 75 -13.51 -11.01 -1.90
C LYS A 75 -14.34 -9.92 -1.31
N THR A 76 -15.40 -9.58 -2.03
CA THR A 76 -16.36 -8.56 -1.65
C THR A 76 -17.69 -9.26 -1.37
N SER A 77 -18.24 -9.02 -0.18
CA SER A 77 -19.55 -9.53 0.25
C SER A 77 -20.29 -8.41 0.95
N ASP A 78 -21.37 -7.93 0.34
CA ASP A 78 -22.16 -6.80 0.83
C ASP A 78 -21.27 -5.58 1.12
N ASP A 79 -21.22 -5.18 2.39
CA ASP A 79 -20.46 -4.05 2.92
C ASP A 79 -19.02 -4.44 3.34
N SER A 80 -18.63 -5.70 3.21
CA SER A 80 -17.35 -6.22 3.70
C SER A 80 -16.41 -6.65 2.57
N VAL A 81 -15.13 -6.37 2.75
CA VAL A 81 -14.04 -6.79 1.89
C VAL A 81 -13.05 -7.60 2.70
N SER A 82 -12.69 -8.78 2.19
CA SER A 82 -11.67 -9.64 2.79
C SER A 82 -10.56 -9.90 1.79
N TRP A 83 -9.34 -10.06 2.28
CA TRP A 83 -8.16 -10.30 1.45
C TRP A 83 -7.14 -11.15 2.20
N LYS A 84 -6.23 -11.77 1.44
CA LYS A 84 -5.00 -12.35 1.96
C LYS A 84 -3.83 -11.47 1.60
N ILE A 85 -2.84 -11.45 2.47
CA ILE A 85 -1.60 -10.71 2.28
C ILE A 85 -0.42 -11.64 2.53
N PHE A 86 0.62 -11.47 1.73
CA PHE A 86 1.90 -12.13 1.89
C PHE A 86 3.03 -11.13 1.61
N CYS A 87 3.93 -10.95 2.57
CA CYS A 87 5.09 -10.05 2.42
C CYS A 87 6.37 -10.86 2.64
N GLY A 88 7.40 -10.62 1.83
CA GLY A 88 8.67 -11.36 1.92
C GLY A 88 8.64 -12.70 1.17
N ASP A 89 9.43 -13.67 1.66
CA ASP A 89 9.57 -15.01 1.06
C ASP A 89 8.90 -16.12 1.91
N GLU A 90 8.84 -17.34 1.38
CA GLU A 90 8.10 -18.46 2.00
C GLU A 90 8.66 -18.90 3.37
N ASN A 91 9.91 -18.58 3.69
CA ASN A 91 10.59 -19.01 4.92
C ASN A 91 10.88 -17.85 5.89
N ASN A 92 10.93 -16.63 5.38
CA ASN A 92 11.32 -15.42 6.06
C ASN A 92 10.41 -14.24 5.65
N GLY A 93 9.11 -14.46 5.81
CA GLY A 93 8.08 -13.49 5.49
C GLY A 93 6.96 -13.41 6.54
N MET A 94 5.88 -12.76 6.15
CA MET A 94 4.63 -12.75 6.90
C MET A 94 3.46 -13.11 5.99
N LYS A 95 2.47 -13.78 6.56
CA LYS A 95 1.19 -14.01 5.90
C LYS A 95 0.06 -13.54 6.78
N GLY A 96 -1.03 -13.07 6.17
CA GLY A 96 -2.18 -12.60 6.92
C GLY A 96 -3.49 -12.67 6.16
N ILE A 97 -4.58 -12.55 6.92
CA ILE A 97 -5.94 -12.44 6.41
C ILE A 97 -6.55 -11.19 7.03
N GLY A 98 -7.03 -10.29 6.17
CA GLY A 98 -7.70 -9.07 6.54
C GLY A 98 -9.18 -9.12 6.18
N THR A 99 -10.01 -8.50 7.02
CA THR A 99 -11.41 -8.18 6.72
C THR A 99 -11.70 -6.76 7.16
N VAL A 100 -12.37 -5.99 6.33
CA VAL A 100 -12.89 -4.65 6.64
C VAL A 100 -14.35 -4.57 6.24
N THR A 101 -15.14 -3.86 7.02
CA THR A 101 -16.53 -3.52 6.73
C THR A 101 -16.64 -2.01 6.60
N TYR A 102 -17.26 -1.55 5.51
CA TYR A 102 -17.51 -0.16 5.21
C TYR A 102 -18.96 0.22 5.53
N SER A 103 -19.18 1.41 6.06
CA SER A 103 -20.51 1.92 6.42
C SER A 103 -20.59 3.41 6.10
N GLY A 104 -20.60 3.72 4.80
CA GLY A 104 -20.59 5.08 4.27
C GLY A 104 -19.26 5.80 4.54
N ASN A 105 -19.20 6.54 5.64
CA ASN A 105 -18.05 7.35 6.05
C ASN A 105 -17.21 6.70 7.15
N ASP A 106 -17.60 5.51 7.61
CA ASP A 106 -16.92 4.76 8.66
C ASP A 106 -16.43 3.42 8.12
N MET A 107 -15.31 2.95 8.67
CA MET A 107 -14.79 1.62 8.38
C MET A 107 -14.27 0.97 9.66
N ASN A 108 -14.47 -0.34 9.79
CA ASN A 108 -13.92 -1.14 10.87
C ASN A 108 -13.42 -2.47 10.31
N GLY A 109 -12.28 -2.95 10.80
CA GLY A 109 -11.66 -4.15 10.29
C GLY A 109 -10.73 -4.81 11.28
N VAL A 110 -10.37 -6.05 10.95
CA VAL A 110 -9.38 -6.84 11.68
C VAL A 110 -8.48 -7.52 10.66
N MET A 111 -7.18 -7.48 10.92
CA MET A 111 -6.19 -8.22 10.16
C MET A 111 -5.41 -9.12 11.11
N ASN A 112 -5.41 -10.41 10.85
CA ASN A 112 -4.63 -11.39 11.60
C ASN A 112 -3.44 -11.82 10.75
N MET A 113 -2.24 -11.70 11.30
CA MET A 113 -0.99 -11.99 10.64
C MET A 113 -0.17 -13.03 11.43
N THR A 114 0.68 -13.74 10.71
CA THR A 114 1.66 -14.68 11.25
C THR A 114 3.01 -14.39 10.63
N ILE A 115 4.01 -14.13 11.49
CA ILE A 115 5.42 -14.02 11.11
C ILE A 115 5.96 -15.44 10.94
N ILE A 116 6.45 -15.79 9.75
CA ILE A 116 6.76 -17.18 9.37
C ILE A 116 7.93 -17.77 10.18
N PRO A 117 9.09 -17.08 10.35
CA PRO A 117 10.26 -17.65 11.04
C PRO A 117 9.99 -18.18 12.46
N HIS A 118 9.06 -17.55 13.18
CA HIS A 118 8.81 -17.83 14.60
C HIS A 118 7.36 -18.23 14.90
N GLY A 119 6.47 -18.22 13.89
CA GLY A 119 5.04 -18.48 14.07
C GLY A 119 4.30 -17.44 14.92
N THR A 120 4.94 -16.30 15.20
CA THR A 120 4.37 -15.24 16.05
C THR A 120 3.11 -14.68 15.42
N LYS A 121 2.01 -14.65 16.19
CA LYS A 121 0.72 -14.10 15.76
C LYS A 121 0.66 -12.61 16.10
N VAL A 122 0.21 -11.82 15.14
CA VAL A 122 0.00 -10.38 15.27
C VAL A 122 -1.45 -10.09 14.87
N LYS A 123 -2.16 -9.31 15.69
CA LYS A 123 -3.54 -8.90 15.42
C LYS A 123 -3.60 -7.39 15.29
N ASN A 124 -4.04 -6.92 14.13
CA ASN A 124 -4.24 -5.51 13.85
C ASN A 124 -5.74 -5.20 13.83
N LYS A 125 -6.19 -4.32 14.71
CA LYS A 125 -7.53 -3.73 14.64
C LYS A 125 -7.44 -2.46 13.82
N ILE A 126 -8.34 -2.31 12.86
CA ILE A 126 -8.36 -1.17 11.95
C ILE A 126 -9.69 -0.44 12.15
N SER A 127 -9.63 0.87 12.35
CA SER A 127 -10.80 1.74 12.26
C SER A 127 -10.48 2.92 11.37
N GLY A 128 -11.48 3.51 10.74
CA GLY A 128 -11.26 4.70 9.93
C GLY A 128 -12.50 5.52 9.71
N GLN A 129 -12.28 6.79 9.41
CA GLN A 129 -13.32 7.77 9.17
C GLN A 129 -12.95 8.60 7.95
N ARG A 130 -13.93 8.85 7.07
CA ARG A 130 -13.77 9.73 5.92
C ARG A 130 -13.68 11.17 6.40
N ILE A 131 -12.59 11.85 6.04
CA ILE A 131 -12.31 13.24 6.43
C ILE A 131 -12.45 14.24 5.28
N GLY A 132 -12.74 13.78 4.05
CA GLY A 132 -13.00 14.68 2.93
C GLY A 132 -12.75 14.05 1.57
N ASN A 133 -12.63 14.91 0.55
CA ASN A 133 -12.22 14.49 -0.79
C ASN A 133 -10.70 14.30 -0.85
N CYS A 134 -10.25 13.48 -1.80
CA CYS A 134 -8.82 13.44 -2.12
C CYS A 134 -8.43 14.74 -2.80
N ASP A 135 -7.43 15.41 -2.25
CA ASP A 135 -6.75 16.49 -2.95
C ASP A 135 -6.08 15.84 -4.16
N GLY A 136 -6.32 16.32 -5.38
CA GLY A 136 -5.92 15.70 -6.66
C GLY A 136 -4.41 15.50 -6.89
N ARG A 137 -3.58 15.56 -5.83
CA ARG A 137 -2.21 15.09 -5.82
C ARG A 137 -2.22 13.60 -5.49
N THR A 138 -2.18 12.79 -6.53
CA THR A 138 -1.89 11.36 -6.47
C THR A 138 -0.68 11.12 -5.55
N GLY A 139 -0.93 10.45 -4.43
CA GLY A 139 0.07 9.74 -3.60
C GLY A 139 1.44 10.41 -3.47
N THR A 140 1.54 11.43 -2.63
CA THR A 140 2.79 11.60 -1.85
C THR A 140 2.51 11.00 -0.48
N PRO A 141 3.38 10.13 0.06
CA PRO A 141 3.30 9.72 1.46
C PRO A 141 3.33 11.00 2.30
N VAL A 142 2.20 11.35 2.91
CA VAL A 142 2.19 12.40 3.93
C VAL A 142 2.65 11.72 5.19
N THR A 143 3.96 11.78 5.43
CA THR A 143 4.55 11.66 6.75
C THR A 143 3.86 12.67 7.66
N SER A 144 3.13 12.19 8.66
CA SER A 144 2.65 12.97 9.79
C SER A 144 2.41 11.96 10.91
N GLU A 145 3.10 11.96 12.05
CA GLU A 145 3.78 13.05 12.75
C GLU A 145 5.06 12.50 13.43
N GLU A 146 6.15 13.27 13.31
CA GLU A 146 7.37 13.12 14.08
C GLU A 146 7.06 13.28 15.58
N GLY A 147 6.97 12.16 16.29
CA GLY A 147 7.50 12.11 17.64
C GLY A 147 9.01 12.24 17.54
N LYS A 148 9.57 13.34 18.07
CA LYS A 148 11.01 13.65 18.15
C LYS A 148 11.90 12.39 18.12
N HIS A 149 12.46 12.08 16.96
CA HIS A 149 13.67 11.29 16.88
C HIS A 149 14.78 12.23 16.43
N GLU A 150 15.58 12.66 17.41
CA GLU A 150 16.86 13.28 17.16
C GLU A 150 17.71 12.26 16.39
N PRO A 151 18.20 12.56 15.17
CA PRO A 151 18.93 11.57 14.39
C PRO A 151 20.22 11.23 15.13
N SER A 152 20.38 9.95 15.49
CA SER A 152 21.59 9.45 16.11
C SER A 152 22.78 9.67 15.17
N ALA A 153 23.97 9.88 15.74
CA ALA A 153 25.21 10.21 15.02
C ALA A 153 25.57 9.24 13.86
N VAL A 154 24.96 8.05 13.84
CA VAL A 154 25.18 7.00 12.85
C VAL A 154 24.58 7.34 11.48
N GLU A 155 23.41 7.99 11.42
CA GLU A 155 22.79 8.37 10.14
C GLU A 155 23.50 9.55 9.46
N LYS A 156 24.03 10.49 10.26
CA LYS A 156 24.85 11.59 9.73
C LYS A 156 26.16 11.06 9.12
N ALA A 157 26.79 10.08 9.76
CA ALA A 157 28.01 9.46 9.23
C ALA A 157 27.76 8.73 7.90
N VAL A 158 26.62 8.01 7.78
CA VAL A 158 26.24 7.33 6.54
C VAL A 158 25.95 8.31 5.38
N ALA A 159 25.31 9.44 5.66
CA ALA A 159 25.00 10.44 4.64
C ALA A 159 26.23 11.22 4.13
N ASP A 160 27.26 11.37 4.97
CA ASP A 160 28.50 12.04 4.61
C ASP A 160 29.43 11.11 3.80
N ASP A 161 29.48 9.81 4.12
CA ASP A 161 30.26 8.81 3.36
C ASP A 161 29.76 8.65 1.91
N VAL A 162 28.44 8.63 1.69
CA VAL A 162 27.86 8.50 0.34
C VAL A 162 28.21 9.70 -0.54
N LYS A 163 28.33 10.91 0.04
CA LYS A 163 28.72 12.11 -0.71
C LYS A 163 30.20 12.10 -1.10
N ASP A 164 31.06 11.52 -0.27
CA ASP A 164 32.49 11.47 -0.52
C ASP A 164 32.84 10.50 -1.66
N VAL A 165 32.21 9.31 -1.65
CA VAL A 165 32.34 8.32 -2.74
C VAL A 165 31.89 8.89 -4.08
N GLY A 166 30.78 9.64 -4.10
CA GLY A 166 30.28 10.29 -5.32
C GLY A 166 31.22 11.37 -5.88
N ARG A 167 31.97 12.06 -5.01
CA ARG A 167 32.96 13.06 -5.42
C ARG A 167 34.22 12.38 -5.97
N ALA A 168 34.72 11.35 -5.29
CA ALA A 168 35.88 10.58 -5.73
C ALA A 168 35.68 9.97 -7.14
N ALA A 169 34.53 9.33 -7.38
CA ALA A 169 34.22 8.75 -8.68
C ALA A 169 34.16 9.80 -9.81
N LYS A 170 33.67 11.01 -9.50
CA LYS A 170 33.59 12.11 -10.46
C LYS A 170 34.97 12.70 -10.80
N ASP A 171 35.87 12.76 -9.82
CA ASP A 171 37.22 13.29 -10.01
C ASP A 171 38.12 12.29 -10.77
N GLU A 172 37.96 10.99 -10.55
CA GLU A 172 38.63 9.93 -11.33
C GLU A 172 38.23 9.97 -12.81
N ALA A 173 36.93 10.11 -13.10
CA ALA A 173 36.45 10.23 -14.48
C ALA A 173 37.02 11.48 -15.17
N LYS A 174 37.13 12.61 -14.45
CA LYS A 174 37.70 13.85 -15.01
C LYS A 174 39.19 13.72 -15.30
N GLN A 175 39.96 13.04 -14.44
CA GLN A 175 41.38 12.79 -14.68
C GLN A 175 41.62 11.84 -15.87
N GLY A 176 40.78 10.81 -16.03
CA GLY A 176 40.85 9.92 -17.19
C GLY A 176 40.74 10.67 -18.52
N VAL A 177 39.72 11.52 -18.64
CA VAL A 177 39.50 12.35 -19.84
C VAL A 177 40.65 13.33 -20.09
N VAL A 178 41.19 13.95 -19.05
CA VAL A 178 42.33 14.88 -19.18
C VAL A 178 43.59 14.15 -19.66
N ASN A 179 43.85 12.94 -19.18
CA ASN A 179 45.01 12.14 -19.58
C ASN A 179 44.88 11.66 -21.04
N GLU A 180 43.68 11.28 -21.47
CA GLU A 180 43.40 10.90 -22.86
C GLU A 180 43.63 12.06 -23.83
N VAL A 181 43.09 13.25 -23.52
CA VAL A 181 43.30 14.46 -24.34
C VAL A 181 44.78 14.84 -24.41
N ARG A 182 45.51 14.74 -23.30
CA ARG A 182 46.96 15.02 -23.26
C ARG A 182 47.76 14.02 -24.10
N GLY A 183 47.36 12.75 -24.10
CA GLY A 183 47.92 11.71 -24.94
C GLY A 183 47.70 12.00 -26.43
N ALA A 184 46.48 12.33 -26.81
CA ALA A 184 46.11 12.68 -28.19
C ALA A 184 46.90 13.90 -28.71
N ILE A 185 47.04 14.94 -27.89
CA ILE A 185 47.82 16.14 -28.26
C ILE A 185 49.30 15.80 -28.47
N ARG A 186 49.92 15.01 -27.59
CA ARG A 186 51.34 14.60 -27.77
C ARG A 186 51.54 13.74 -29.02
N GLY A 187 50.55 12.93 -29.39
CA GLY A 187 50.60 12.11 -30.62
C GLY A 187 50.51 12.94 -31.91
N LEU A 188 49.94 14.15 -31.86
CA LEU A 188 49.83 15.05 -33.01
C LEU A 188 51.12 15.86 -33.31
N PHE A 189 52.06 15.91 -32.37
CA PHE A 189 53.32 16.66 -32.49
C PHE A 189 54.56 15.76 -32.66
N LYS A 190 54.38 14.50 -33.11
CA LYS A 190 55.47 13.57 -33.40
C LYS A 190 55.39 13.05 -34.82
#